data_AF-A0A0F8VRI6-F1
#
_entry.id   AF-A0A0F8VRI6-F1
#
_cell.length_a   1.000
_cell.length_b   1.000
_cell.length_c   1.000
_cell.angle_alpha   90.00
_cell.angle_beta   90.00
_cell.angle_gamma   90.00
#
_symmetry.space_group_name_H-M   'P 1'
#
loop_
_entity.id
_entity.type
_entity.pdbx_description
1 polymer ?
#
loop_
_entity_poly.entity_id
_entity_poly.type
_entity_poly.pdbx_seq_one_letter_code
_entity_poly.pdbx_strand_id
1 'polypeptide(L)' 'MSWNYRIVRYSDGSGFGLHEVHYNNDGKAIRMTAEAAGFVGDTPGDVRGGLMKAKMDATRRPVFREPKEWGGET' A
#
# COMPACT_ATOMS: atom_id res chain seq x y z
N MET A 1 0.49 -14.53 2.89
CA MET A 1 -0.32 -13.35 2.53
C MET A 1 0.18 -12.16 3.34
N SER A 2 0.24 -10.96 2.78
CA SER A 2 0.72 -9.76 3.50
C SER A 2 0.13 -8.46 2.95
N TRP A 3 -0.04 -7.46 3.81
CA TRP A 3 -0.34 -6.08 3.43
C TRP A 3 0.88 -5.21 3.74
N ASN A 4 1.30 -4.40 2.77
CA ASN A 4 2.42 -3.48 2.93
C ASN A 4 2.06 -2.11 2.37
N TYR A 5 2.53 -1.05 3.00
CA TYR A 5 2.38 0.29 2.42
C TYR A 5 3.34 0.47 1.23
N ARG A 6 2.80 0.93 0.10
CA ARG A 6 3.56 1.22 -1.13
C ARG A 6 3.21 2.59 -1.66
N ILE A 7 4.20 3.31 -2.19
CA ILE A 7 3.92 4.45 -3.06
C ILE A 7 3.46 3.87 -4.39
N VAL A 8 2.17 3.96 -4.65
CA VAL A 8 1.54 3.49 -5.88
C VAL A 8 1.59 4.60 -6.92
N ARG A 9 2.05 4.27 -8.11
CA ARG A 9 1.84 5.08 -9.31
C ARG A 9 0.55 4.61 -9.98
N TYR A 10 -0.44 5.50 -10.08
CA TYR A 10 -1.75 5.15 -10.65
C TYR A 10 -1.65 4.86 -12.14
N SER A 11 -2.42 3.87 -12.57
CA SER A 11 -2.46 3.37 -13.94
C SER A 11 -3.12 4.34 -14.92
N ASP A 12 -4.02 5.19 -14.43
CA ASP A 12 -4.70 6.26 -15.17
C ASP A 12 -3.83 7.52 -15.37
N GLY A 13 -2.66 7.58 -14.75
CA GLY A 13 -1.73 8.71 -14.83
C GLY A 13 -2.07 9.89 -13.91
N SER A 14 -3.07 9.78 -13.04
CA SER A 14 -3.48 10.85 -12.12
C SER A 14 -2.44 11.20 -11.06
N GLY A 15 -1.41 10.35 -10.85
CA GLY A 15 -0.25 10.67 -10.02
C GLY A 15 0.22 9.52 -9.15
N PHE A 16 0.54 9.84 -7.90
CA PHE A 16 1.02 8.90 -6.90
C PHE A 16 0.19 9.00 -5.62
N GLY A 17 0.01 7.87 -4.94
CA GLY A 17 -0.62 7.78 -3.62
C GLY A 17 0.06 6.72 -2.75
N LEU A 18 -0.07 6.83 -1.44
CA LEU A 18 0.38 5.79 -0.52
C LEU A 18 -0.80 4.84 -0.27
N HIS A 19 -0.68 3.56 -0.63
CA HIS A 19 -1.75 2.57 -0.42
C HIS A 19 -1.22 1.36 0.32
N GLU A 20 -2.11 0.64 1.01
CA GLU A 20 -1.80 -0.73 1.40
C GLU A 20 -2.03 -1.64 0.19
N VAL A 21 -1.01 -2.41 -0.18
CA VAL A 21 -1.06 -3.39 -1.26
C VAL A 21 -1.07 -4.78 -0.66
N HIS A 22 -2.04 -5.59 -1.05
CA HIS A 22 -2.20 -6.97 -0.61
C HIS A 22 -1.46 -7.91 -1.55
N TYR A 23 -0.63 -8.78 -0.98
CA TYR A 23 0.12 -9.80 -1.69
C TYR A 23 -0.34 -11.19 -1.26
N ASN A 24 -0.56 -12.08 -2.23
CA ASN A 24 -0.86 -13.49 -1.99
C ASN A 24 0.37 -14.25 -1.43
N ASN A 25 0.27 -15.57 -1.29
CA ASN A 25 1.37 -16.39 -0.76
C ASN A 25 2.61 -16.45 -1.68
N ASP A 26 2.41 -16.26 -2.99
CA ASP A 26 3.49 -16.22 -3.98
C ASP A 26 4.15 -14.83 -4.08
N GLY A 27 3.69 -13.86 -3.28
CA GLY A 27 4.17 -12.48 -3.33
C GLY A 27 3.63 -11.69 -4.52
N LYS A 28 2.59 -12.18 -5.22
CA LYS A 28 1.88 -11.45 -6.27
C LYS A 28 0.89 -10.47 -5.65
N ALA A 29 0.91 -9.22 -6.13
CA ALA A 29 -0.06 -8.21 -5.73
C ALA A 29 -1.44 -8.53 -6.32
N ILE A 30 -2.47 -8.56 -5.49
CA ILE A 30 -3.83 -8.98 -5.87
C ILE A 30 -4.90 -7.92 -5.59
N ARG A 31 -4.60 -6.90 -4.78
CA ARG A 31 -5.44 -5.69 -4.61
C ARG A 31 -4.67 -4.59 -3.89
N MET A 32 -5.25 -3.39 -3.85
CA MET A 32 -4.85 -2.30 -2.95
C MET A 32 -6.07 -1.67 -2.28
N THR A 33 -5.87 -0.85 -1.25
CA THR A 33 -6.94 0.00 -0.69
C THR A 33 -7.44 0.97 -1.75
N ALA A 34 -8.76 1.20 -1.81
CA ALA A 34 -9.34 2.15 -2.77
C ALA A 34 -8.85 3.57 -2.52
N GLU A 35 -8.89 4.00 -1.26
CA GLU A 35 -8.39 5.31 -0.83
C GLU A 35 -6.91 5.25 -0.44
N ALA A 36 -6.24 6.39 -0.60
CA ALA A 36 -4.90 6.59 -0.08
C ALA A 36 -4.90 6.48 1.46
N ALA A 37 -3.78 6.02 2.01
CA ALA A 37 -3.61 5.73 3.42
C ALA A 37 -3.77 6.99 4.27
N GLY A 38 -4.79 6.98 5.13
CA GLY A 38 -4.92 7.86 6.28
C GLY A 38 -4.51 7.13 7.56
N PHE A 39 -3.94 7.84 8.53
CA PHE A 39 -3.58 7.28 9.84
C PHE A 39 -4.46 7.91 10.92
N VAL A 40 -5.24 7.06 11.59
CA VAL A 40 -6.16 7.45 12.67
C VAL A 40 -5.95 6.50 13.85
N GLY A 41 -6.23 6.97 15.06
CA GLY A 41 -6.15 6.15 16.27
C GLY A 41 -6.54 6.96 17.50
N ASP A 42 -6.71 6.26 18.61
CA ASP A 42 -7.19 6.83 19.87
C ASP A 42 -6.11 7.66 20.57
N THR A 43 -4.84 7.41 20.25
CA THR A 43 -3.70 8.15 20.80
C THR A 43 -2.79 8.69 19.70
N PRO A 44 -2.00 9.74 19.99
CA PRO A 44 -0.93 10.17 19.08
C PRO A 44 0.09 9.06 18.75
N GLY A 45 0.26 8.09 19.66
CA GLY A 45 1.16 6.96 19.48
C GLY A 45 0.75 6.05 18.32
N ASP A 46 -0.56 5.83 18.14
CA ASP A 46 -1.11 4.97 17.10
C ASP A 46 -0.87 5.56 15.71
N VAL A 47 -1.15 6.86 15.57
CA VAL A 47 -0.89 7.62 14.34
C VAL A 47 0.60 7.61 14.01
N ARG A 48 1.47 7.85 15.00
CA ARG A 48 2.92 7.78 14.83
C ARG A 48 3.39 6.38 14.42
N GLY A 49 2.82 5.35 15.02
CA GLY A 49 3.12 3.95 14.69
C GLY A 49 2.80 3.62 13.23
N GLY A 50 1.60 4.01 12.77
CA GLY A 50 1.19 3.86 11.38
C GLY A 50 2.12 4.57 10.40
N LEU A 51 2.44 5.84 10.66
CA LEU A 51 3.38 6.64 9.86
C LEU A 51 4.76 5.99 9.77
N MET A 52 5.30 5.50 10.89
CA MET A 52 6.62 4.86 10.91
C MET A 52 6.64 3.54 10.15
N LYS A 53 5.59 2.72 10.28
CA LYS A 53 5.44 1.50 9.48
C LYS A 53 5.39 1.82 8.00
N ALA A 54 4.57 2.80 7.61
CA ALA A 54 4.42 3.17 6.21
C ALA A 54 5.71 3.74 5.61
N LYS A 55 6.44 4.57 6.36
CA LYS A 55 7.78 5.04 5.97
C LYS A 55 8.74 3.87 5.76
N MET A 56 8.75 2.90 6.68
CA MET A 56 9.64 1.74 6.59
C MET A 56 9.33 0.88 5.35
N ASP A 57 8.06 0.54 5.13
CA ASP A 57 7.65 -0.29 4.00
C ASP A 57 7.91 0.41 2.66
N ALA A 58 7.51 1.69 2.57
CA ALA A 58 7.70 2.50 1.37
C ALA A 58 9.19 2.68 1.05
N THR A 59 10.06 2.94 2.02
CA THR A 59 11.50 3.11 1.74
C THR A 59 12.19 1.81 1.33
N ARG A 60 11.75 0.65 1.84
CA ARG A 60 12.30 -0.66 1.45
C ARG A 60 11.91 -1.08 0.04
N ARG A 61 10.71 -0.74 -0.41
CA ARG A 61 10.21 -1.06 -1.76
C ARG A 61 9.50 0.16 -2.35
N PRO A 62 10.26 1.14 -2.89
CA PRO A 62 9.81 2.52 -3.11
C PRO A 62 8.52 2.64 -3.91
N VAL A 63 8.50 2.17 -5.16
CA VAL A 63 7.34 2.40 -6.04
C VAL A 63 6.71 1.07 -6.42
N PHE A 64 5.39 1.02 -6.36
CA PHE A 64 4.56 -0.01 -6.97
C PHE A 64 3.82 0.60 -8.16
N ARG A 65 3.84 -0.07 -9.32
CA ARG A 65 3.07 0.37 -10.48
C ARG A 65 1.73 -0.34 -10.42
N GLU A 66 0.65 0.41 -10.32
CA GLU A 66 -0.69 -0.16 -10.33
C GLU A 66 -0.90 -0.95 -11.63
N PRO A 67 -1.31 -2.23 -11.55
CA PRO A 67 -1.63 -3.00 -12.74
C PRO A 67 -3.00 -2.58 -13.28
N LYS A 68 -3.18 -2.66 -14.61
CA LYS A 68 -4.49 -2.42 -15.22
C LYS A 68 -5.55 -3.46 -14.80
N GLU A 69 -5.07 -4.66 -14.43
CA GLU A 69 -5.89 -5.78 -13.97
C GLU A 69 -5.20 -6.43 -12.78
N TRP A 70 -5.96 -6.70 -11.72
CA TRP A 70 -5.45 -7.38 -10.54
C TRP A 70 -5.41 -8.89 -10.74
N GLY A 71 -4.44 -9.56 -10.12
CA GLY A 71 -4.44 -11.02 -10.07
C GLY A 71 -5.62 -11.53 -9.26
N GLY A 72 -6.41 -12.45 -9.81
CA GLY A 72 -7.41 -13.17 -9.03
C GLY A 72 -6.79 -13.92 -7.85
N GLU A 73 -7.57 -14.12 -6.78
CA GLU A 73 -7.23 -15.03 -5.69
C GLU A 73 -7.33 -16.46 -6.24
N THR A 74 -6.21 -17.03 -6.67
CA THR A 74 -6.09 -18.48 -6.92
C THR A 74 -5.77 -19.22 -5.63
#